data_AF-A0A8J2RRV9-F1
#
_entry.id   AF-A0A8J2RRV9-F1
#
_cell.length_a   1.000
_cell.length_b   1.000
_cell.length_c   1.000
_cell.angle_alpha   90.00
_cell.angle_beta   90.00
_cell.angle_gamma   90.00
#
_symmetry.space_group_name_H-M   'P 1'
#
loop_
_entity.id
_entity.type
_entity.pdbx_description
1 polymer ?
#
loop_
_entity_poly.entity_id
_entity_poly.type
_entity_poly.pdbx_seq_one_letter_code
_entity_poly.pdbx_strand_id
1 'polypeptide(L)'
;MRGRIHSSLRGWSRTLSRTLLSVINEVAEFHIIDKTLCLSYPLVAKTLQEAYAKDKPKNHEHTSPHCCGAMALVNELLGVDLPQSYKKETWQMDENERLNALPRLRLEGNELYQNKKNDEASKIYAQAIGIIEQLQLKEKQGEPEWQALADMKIPFLLNYSQCQLLMGNYYEVIEQCSQVLIQPPNNVKALFRRGMAHLNAWNPNEAKNDFEVCFPYLSYSLNYYPIINYKFYLPSRKQLCKLEEMTREKNKTNKAWLSQQITSLGLSD
;
A
#
# COMPACT_ATOMS: atom_id res chain seq x y z
N MET A 1 -30.51 -29.66 -12.46
CA MET A 1 -30.32 -31.12 -12.68
C MET A 1 -28.83 -31.50 -12.55
N ARG A 2 -28.49 -32.72 -12.13
CA ARG A 2 -27.10 -33.24 -12.04
C ARG A 2 -26.82 -34.24 -13.15
N GLY A 3 -25.74 -34.03 -13.92
CA GLY A 3 -25.33 -34.92 -15.02
C GLY A 3 -23.83 -35.21 -15.01
N ARG A 4 -23.43 -36.40 -15.50
CA ARG A 4 -22.03 -36.78 -15.76
C ARG A 4 -21.74 -36.71 -17.25
N ILE A 5 -20.63 -36.09 -17.61
CA ILE A 5 -20.15 -36.03 -18.99
C ILE A 5 -18.95 -36.96 -19.12
N HIS A 6 -19.13 -38.04 -19.88
CA HIS A 6 -18.04 -38.93 -20.28
C HIS A 6 -17.42 -38.47 -21.61
N SER A 7 -16.12 -38.69 -21.74
CA SER A 7 -15.09 -38.26 -22.71
C SER A 7 -15.38 -38.24 -24.23
N SER A 8 -16.63 -38.24 -24.71
CA SER A 8 -16.94 -38.15 -26.14
C SER A 8 -17.76 -36.90 -26.48
N LEU A 9 -17.37 -36.18 -27.55
CA LEU A 9 -18.12 -35.04 -28.13
C LEU A 9 -19.61 -35.36 -28.40
N ARG A 10 -19.96 -36.63 -28.65
CA ARG A 10 -21.35 -37.09 -28.79
C ARG A 10 -22.10 -37.15 -27.45
N GLY A 11 -21.41 -37.46 -26.36
CA GLY A 11 -21.94 -37.39 -25.00
C GLY A 11 -22.24 -35.95 -24.59
N TRP A 12 -21.41 -34.99 -25.02
CA TRP A 12 -21.61 -33.56 -24.78
C TRP A 12 -22.91 -33.06 -25.38
N SER A 13 -23.12 -33.25 -26.70
CA SER A 13 -24.33 -32.82 -27.39
C SER A 13 -25.59 -33.43 -26.78
N ARG A 14 -25.57 -34.74 -26.47
CA ARG A 14 -26.75 -35.41 -25.89
C ARG A 14 -27.06 -34.95 -24.47
N THR A 15 -26.06 -34.74 -23.61
CA THR A 15 -26.29 -34.29 -22.23
C THR A 15 -26.73 -32.84 -22.20
N LEU A 16 -26.06 -31.95 -22.95
CA LEU A 16 -26.43 -30.53 -23.07
C LEU A 16 -27.80 -30.35 -23.70
N SER A 17 -28.13 -31.05 -24.79
CA SER A 17 -29.47 -31.00 -25.38
C SER A 17 -30.55 -31.55 -24.46
N ARG A 18 -30.25 -32.45 -23.52
CA ARG A 18 -31.27 -32.97 -22.59
C ARG A 18 -31.50 -32.06 -21.38
N THR A 19 -30.50 -31.26 -20.99
CA THR A 19 -30.58 -30.36 -19.82
C THR A 19 -30.88 -28.89 -20.17
N LEU A 20 -30.45 -28.39 -21.33
CA LEU A 20 -30.68 -26.98 -21.74
C LEU A 20 -32.01 -26.75 -22.46
N LEU A 21 -32.68 -27.81 -22.94
CA LEU A 21 -33.96 -27.69 -23.65
C LEU A 21 -35.17 -27.50 -22.72
N SER A 22 -34.95 -27.43 -21.41
CA SER A 22 -36.01 -27.27 -20.41
C SER A 22 -35.72 -26.04 -19.54
N VAL A 23 -36.33 -24.92 -19.92
CA VAL A 23 -36.64 -23.76 -19.07
C VAL A 23 -35.49 -22.75 -18.85
N ILE A 24 -35.73 -21.53 -19.35
CA ILE A 24 -34.96 -20.31 -19.04
C ILE A 24 -35.08 -20.08 -17.51
N ASN A 25 -33.96 -19.86 -16.81
CA ASN A 25 -33.75 -19.76 -15.35
C ASN A 25 -33.36 -21.03 -14.55
N GLU A 26 -33.08 -22.17 -15.18
CA GLU A 26 -32.48 -23.30 -14.44
C GLU A 26 -30.94 -23.25 -14.41
N VAL A 27 -30.36 -23.38 -13.21
CA VAL A 27 -28.92 -23.60 -13.01
C VAL A 27 -28.65 -25.11 -12.99
N ALA A 28 -27.82 -25.59 -13.92
CA ALA A 28 -27.39 -26.99 -13.97
C ALA A 28 -25.95 -27.14 -13.46
N GLU A 29 -25.72 -28.17 -12.66
CA GLU A 29 -24.41 -28.50 -12.09
C GLU A 29 -23.89 -29.79 -12.77
N PHE A 30 -22.70 -29.72 -13.35
CA PHE A 30 -22.09 -30.86 -14.04
C PHE A 30 -20.77 -31.26 -13.35
N HIS A 31 -20.58 -32.57 -13.19
CA HIS A 31 -19.29 -33.10 -12.77
C HIS A 31 -18.50 -33.50 -14.01
N ILE A 32 -17.48 -32.68 -14.30
CA ILE A 32 -16.55 -32.89 -15.40
C ILE A 32 -15.53 -33.94 -14.96
N ILE A 33 -15.57 -35.11 -15.60
CA ILE A 33 -14.67 -36.23 -15.29
C ILE A 33 -13.29 -36.02 -15.95
N ASP A 34 -13.25 -35.31 -17.08
CA ASP A 34 -12.03 -35.03 -17.85
C ASP A 34 -11.76 -33.52 -17.92
N LYS A 35 -10.69 -33.07 -17.25
CA LYS A 35 -10.32 -31.65 -17.09
C LYS A 35 -10.01 -30.97 -18.44
N THR A 36 -9.60 -31.72 -19.45
CA THR A 36 -9.26 -31.16 -20.78
C THR A 36 -10.47 -30.52 -21.47
N LEU A 37 -11.67 -31.01 -21.13
CA LEU A 37 -12.93 -30.59 -21.76
C LEU A 37 -13.57 -29.37 -21.07
N CYS A 38 -13.03 -28.94 -19.93
CA CYS A 38 -13.48 -27.74 -19.22
C CYS A 38 -13.27 -26.48 -20.07
N LEU A 39 -12.17 -26.42 -20.83
CA LEU A 39 -11.80 -25.27 -21.67
C LEU A 39 -12.77 -25.07 -22.85
N SER A 40 -13.32 -26.16 -23.40
CA SER A 40 -14.29 -26.11 -24.50
C SER A 40 -15.72 -25.82 -24.03
N TYR A 41 -16.03 -25.98 -22.74
CA TYR A 41 -17.40 -25.87 -22.22
C TYR A 41 -18.05 -24.49 -22.46
N PRO A 42 -17.40 -23.35 -22.16
CA PRO A 42 -18.01 -22.04 -22.38
C PRO A 42 -18.30 -21.79 -23.87
N LEU A 43 -17.44 -22.30 -24.76
CA LEU A 43 -17.58 -22.13 -26.20
C LEU A 43 -18.78 -22.91 -26.76
N VAL A 44 -18.94 -24.17 -26.33
CA VAL A 44 -20.05 -25.04 -26.74
C VAL A 44 -21.37 -24.58 -26.14
N ALA A 45 -21.37 -24.12 -24.88
CA ALA A 45 -22.57 -23.59 -24.22
C ALA A 45 -23.07 -22.31 -24.90
N LYS A 46 -22.16 -21.37 -25.20
CA LYS A 46 -22.48 -20.12 -25.92
C LYS A 46 -23.01 -20.40 -27.32
N THR A 47 -22.33 -21.26 -28.10
CA THR A 47 -22.77 -21.60 -29.47
C THR A 47 -24.14 -22.29 -29.48
N LEU A 48 -24.44 -23.15 -28.51
CA LEU A 48 -25.76 -23.76 -28.37
C LEU A 48 -26.83 -22.74 -27.94
N GLN A 49 -26.53 -21.82 -27.02
CA GLN A 49 -27.46 -20.75 -26.65
C GLN A 49 -27.77 -19.84 -27.83
N GLU A 50 -26.77 -19.45 -28.61
CA GLU A 50 -26.91 -18.59 -29.78
C GLU A 50 -27.68 -19.28 -30.92
N ALA A 51 -27.49 -20.59 -31.12
CA ALA A 51 -28.21 -21.36 -32.14
C ALA A 51 -29.71 -21.53 -31.85
N TYR A 52 -30.11 -21.48 -30.57
CA TYR A 52 -31.49 -21.76 -30.13
C TYR A 52 -32.22 -20.54 -29.54
N ALA A 53 -31.55 -19.38 -29.41
CA ALA A 53 -32.19 -18.12 -29.04
C ALA A 53 -33.22 -17.71 -30.11
N LYS A 54 -34.49 -17.59 -29.71
CA LYS A 54 -35.62 -17.29 -30.61
C LYS A 54 -35.68 -15.84 -31.09
N ASP A 55 -34.92 -14.93 -30.49
CA ASP A 55 -34.87 -13.52 -30.87
C ASP A 55 -33.51 -13.17 -31.49
N LYS A 56 -33.50 -13.01 -32.82
CA LYS A 56 -32.40 -12.34 -33.54
C LYS A 56 -32.79 -10.88 -33.77
N PRO A 57 -31.97 -9.88 -33.37
CA PRO A 57 -32.00 -8.60 -34.06
C PRO A 57 -31.45 -8.82 -35.48
N LYS A 58 -32.28 -8.53 -36.50
CA LYS A 58 -31.83 -8.49 -37.89
C LYS A 58 -31.04 -7.21 -38.13
N ASN A 59 -29.97 -7.37 -38.92
CA ASN A 59 -29.17 -6.35 -39.59
C ASN A 59 -28.11 -5.64 -38.73
N HIS A 60 -26.85 -6.06 -38.89
CA HIS A 60 -25.81 -5.08 -39.15
C HIS A 60 -25.14 -5.45 -40.48
N GLU A 61 -25.06 -4.49 -41.39
CA GLU A 61 -24.37 -4.64 -42.67
C GLU A 61 -22.87 -4.63 -42.43
N HIS A 62 -22.17 -5.64 -42.96
CA HIS A 62 -20.72 -5.71 -42.93
C HIS A 62 -20.15 -5.02 -44.17
N THR A 63 -19.65 -3.80 -44.03
CA THR A 63 -18.80 -3.13 -45.03
C THR A 63 -17.34 -3.12 -44.57
N SER A 64 -16.81 -4.28 -44.19
CA SER A 64 -15.37 -4.55 -44.01
C SER A 64 -15.19 -6.00 -43.52
N PRO A 65 -14.18 -6.75 -43.99
CA PRO A 65 -13.88 -8.07 -43.47
C PRO A 65 -13.20 -7.93 -42.10
N HIS A 66 -13.98 -7.70 -41.05
CA HIS A 66 -13.50 -7.84 -39.68
C HIS A 66 -13.91 -9.22 -39.15
N CYS A 67 -12.92 -10.01 -38.70
CA CYS A 67 -13.14 -11.28 -38.00
C CYS A 67 -13.81 -11.02 -36.65
N CYS A 68 -15.14 -10.93 -36.62
CA CYS A 68 -15.90 -10.93 -35.38
C CYS A 68 -16.09 -12.38 -34.92
N GLY A 69 -15.18 -12.87 -34.08
CA GLY A 69 -15.36 -14.15 -33.40
C GLY A 69 -14.12 -15.06 -33.38
N ALA A 70 -12.98 -14.57 -32.91
CA ALA A 70 -11.93 -15.43 -32.33
C ALA A 70 -10.80 -14.57 -31.73
N MET A 71 -11.06 -13.80 -30.67
CA MET A 71 -9.97 -13.41 -29.77
C MET A 71 -9.79 -14.55 -28.77
N ALA A 72 -9.07 -15.58 -29.19
CA ALA A 72 -8.59 -16.62 -28.30
C ALA A 72 -7.53 -16.01 -27.38
N LEU A 73 -7.97 -15.47 -26.24
CA LEU A 73 -7.08 -15.20 -25.12
C LEU A 73 -6.73 -16.57 -24.50
N VAL A 74 -5.71 -17.23 -25.03
CA VAL A 74 -5.05 -18.33 -24.33
C VAL A 74 -4.24 -17.68 -23.20
N ASN A 75 -4.92 -17.27 -22.14
CA ASN A 75 -4.25 -16.99 -20.88
C ASN A 75 -3.85 -18.34 -20.31
N GLU A 76 -2.56 -18.62 -20.36
CA GLU A 76 -1.92 -19.68 -19.61
C GLU A 76 -2.34 -19.54 -18.14
N LEU A 77 -3.07 -20.53 -17.65
CA LEU A 77 -3.81 -20.45 -16.39
C LEU A 77 -2.81 -20.65 -15.24
N LEU A 78 -2.12 -19.58 -14.86
CA LEU A 78 -1.19 -19.52 -13.74
C LEU A 78 -1.97 -19.53 -12.41
N GLY A 79 -2.53 -20.70 -12.06
CA GLY A 79 -3.17 -20.95 -10.77
C GLY A 79 -4.65 -20.55 -10.71
N VAL A 80 -5.46 -21.42 -10.10
CA VAL A 80 -6.84 -21.13 -9.73
C VAL A 80 -6.83 -20.76 -8.26
N ASP A 81 -6.97 -19.48 -7.96
CA ASP A 81 -7.25 -19.00 -6.62
C ASP A 81 -8.71 -19.33 -6.26
N LEU A 82 -8.94 -19.79 -5.03
CA LEU A 82 -10.27 -20.09 -4.52
C LEU A 82 -11.15 -18.82 -4.58
N PRO A 83 -12.46 -18.91 -4.83
CA PRO A 83 -13.34 -17.73 -4.93
C PRO A 83 -13.36 -16.86 -3.66
N GLN A 84 -12.90 -17.39 -2.52
CA GLN A 84 -12.73 -16.67 -1.25
C GLN A 84 -11.36 -15.99 -1.08
N SER A 85 -10.36 -16.27 -1.92
CA SER A 85 -9.03 -15.64 -1.86
C SER A 85 -8.84 -14.50 -2.86
N TYR A 86 -9.86 -14.19 -3.68
CA TYR A 86 -9.82 -13.05 -4.59
C TYR A 86 -9.86 -11.73 -3.81
N LYS A 87 -8.67 -11.15 -3.55
CA LYS A 87 -8.55 -9.76 -3.14
C LYS A 87 -8.71 -8.91 -4.40
N LYS A 88 -9.82 -8.17 -4.52
CA LYS A 88 -9.97 -7.15 -5.57
C LYS A 88 -8.74 -6.23 -5.53
N GLU A 89 -8.16 -5.98 -6.69
CA GLU A 89 -7.09 -5.00 -6.82
C GLU A 89 -7.61 -3.61 -6.46
N THR A 90 -6.75 -2.73 -5.94
CA THR A 90 -7.13 -1.39 -5.48
C THR A 90 -7.91 -0.61 -6.56
N TRP A 91 -7.58 -0.80 -7.85
CA TRP A 91 -8.26 -0.15 -8.97
C TRP A 91 -9.68 -0.68 -9.25
N GLN A 92 -10.02 -1.89 -8.77
CA GLN A 92 -11.34 -2.52 -8.96
C GLN A 92 -12.34 -2.17 -7.85
N MET A 93 -11.87 -1.51 -6.79
CA MET A 93 -12.70 -1.12 -5.64
C MET A 93 -13.31 0.27 -5.88
N ASP A 94 -14.57 0.43 -5.48
CA ASP A 94 -15.25 1.72 -5.40
C ASP A 94 -14.65 2.60 -4.29
N GLU A 95 -14.84 3.92 -4.34
CA GLU A 95 -14.27 4.87 -3.38
C GLU A 95 -14.65 4.54 -1.92
N ASN A 96 -15.91 4.18 -1.69
CA ASN A 96 -16.40 3.75 -0.38
C ASN A 96 -15.79 2.40 0.05
N GLU A 97 -15.57 1.48 -0.90
CA GLU A 97 -14.93 0.19 -0.62
C GLU A 97 -13.46 0.39 -0.22
N ARG A 98 -12.76 1.33 -0.87
CA ARG A 98 -11.38 1.73 -0.54
C ARG A 98 -11.27 2.37 0.84
N LEU A 99 -12.15 3.31 1.19
CA LEU A 99 -12.16 3.94 2.51
C LEU A 99 -12.42 2.91 3.63
N ASN A 100 -13.34 1.98 3.41
CA ASN A 100 -13.64 0.90 4.36
C ASN A 100 -12.50 -0.11 4.53
N ALA A 101 -11.56 -0.18 3.58
CA ALA A 101 -10.38 -1.03 3.68
C ALA A 101 -9.29 -0.45 4.60
N LEU A 102 -9.21 0.89 4.75
CA LEU A 102 -8.14 1.56 5.50
C LEU A 102 -8.06 1.11 6.98
N PRO A 103 -9.15 0.97 7.74
CA PRO A 103 -9.09 0.46 9.11
C PRO A 103 -8.53 -0.96 9.18
N ARG A 104 -8.85 -1.82 8.20
CA ARG A 104 -8.35 -3.20 8.14
C ARG A 104 -6.85 -3.23 7.86
N LEU A 105 -6.39 -2.46 6.87
CA LEU A 105 -4.97 -2.31 6.55
C LEU A 105 -4.16 -1.77 7.74
N ARG A 106 -4.74 -0.84 8.52
CA ARG A 106 -4.11 -0.34 9.74
C ARG A 106 -3.91 -1.44 10.77
N LEU A 107 -4.90 -2.31 10.99
CA LEU A 107 -4.80 -3.42 11.94
C LEU A 107 -3.78 -4.46 11.48
N GLU A 108 -3.83 -4.86 10.21
CA GLU A 108 -2.89 -5.80 9.60
C GLU A 108 -1.44 -5.29 9.68
N GLY A 109 -1.20 -4.03 9.32
CA GLY A 109 0.12 -3.41 9.45
C GLY A 109 0.60 -3.33 10.91
N ASN A 110 -0.30 -3.08 11.86
CA ASN A 110 0.06 -3.02 13.28
C ASN A 110 0.43 -4.41 13.82
N GLU A 111 -0.26 -5.46 13.39
CA GLU A 111 0.04 -6.85 13.75
C GLU A 111 1.42 -7.27 13.20
N LEU A 112 1.69 -7.00 11.93
CA LEU A 112 3.00 -7.26 11.32
C LEU A 112 4.13 -6.49 12.02
N TYR A 113 3.87 -5.24 12.39
CA TYR A 113 4.82 -4.42 13.15
C TYR A 113 5.10 -5.01 14.55
N GLN A 114 4.07 -5.49 15.26
CA GLN A 114 4.24 -6.16 16.55
C GLN A 114 5.06 -7.45 16.43
N ASN A 115 4.89 -8.18 15.31
CA ASN A 115 5.67 -9.36 14.96
C ASN A 115 7.08 -9.05 14.45
N LYS A 116 7.54 -7.78 14.54
CA LYS A 116 8.86 -7.28 14.08
C LYS A 116 9.11 -7.44 12.57
N LYS A 117 8.08 -7.70 11.79
CA LYS A 117 8.14 -7.81 10.32
C LYS A 117 8.01 -6.42 9.69
N ASN A 118 9.03 -5.59 9.88
CA ASN A 118 8.97 -4.17 9.48
C ASN A 118 8.84 -3.96 7.97
N ASP A 119 9.45 -4.83 7.15
CA ASP A 119 9.34 -4.75 5.69
C ASP A 119 7.91 -5.02 5.20
N GLU A 120 7.31 -6.14 5.63
CA GLU A 120 5.92 -6.48 5.31
C GLU A 120 4.95 -5.40 5.82
N ALA A 121 5.13 -4.93 7.06
CA ALA A 121 4.32 -3.85 7.63
C ALA A 121 4.44 -2.55 6.81
N SER A 122 5.65 -2.20 6.36
CA SER A 122 5.87 -1.00 5.54
C SER A 122 5.09 -1.04 4.22
N LYS A 123 5.01 -2.21 3.58
CA LYS A 123 4.26 -2.42 2.33
C LYS A 123 2.76 -2.22 2.53
N ILE A 124 2.20 -2.74 3.63
CA ILE A 124 0.79 -2.54 3.98
C ILE A 124 0.47 -1.07 4.23
N TYR A 125 1.34 -0.35 4.96
CA TYR A 125 1.15 1.08 5.16
C TYR A 125 1.31 1.90 3.87
N ALA A 126 2.27 1.55 3.01
CA ALA A 126 2.44 2.18 1.71
C ALA A 126 1.21 1.97 0.80
N GLN A 127 0.60 0.78 0.83
CA GLN A 127 -0.65 0.49 0.13
C GLN A 127 -1.78 1.40 0.64
N ALA A 128 -1.94 1.54 1.95
CA ALA A 128 -2.95 2.42 2.55
C ALA A 128 -2.72 3.90 2.17
N ILE A 129 -1.47 4.35 2.17
CA ILE A 129 -1.08 5.70 1.73
C ILE A 129 -1.46 5.92 0.26
N GLY A 130 -1.11 4.99 -0.62
CA GLY A 130 -1.44 5.08 -2.05
C GLY A 130 -2.95 5.10 -2.32
N ILE A 131 -3.75 4.37 -1.54
CA ILE A 131 -5.22 4.46 -1.61
C ILE A 131 -5.70 5.88 -1.29
N ILE A 132 -5.18 6.48 -0.22
CA ILE A 132 -5.58 7.83 0.20
C ILE A 132 -5.16 8.87 -0.84
N GLU A 133 -3.93 8.78 -1.36
CA GLU A 133 -3.43 9.69 -2.39
C GLU A 133 -4.27 9.63 -3.67
N GLN A 134 -4.68 8.43 -4.10
CA GLN A 134 -5.58 8.28 -5.25
C GLN A 134 -6.94 8.94 -5.03
N LEU A 135 -7.46 8.91 -3.80
CA LEU A 135 -8.70 9.62 -3.46
C LEU A 135 -8.45 11.14 -3.44
N GLN A 136 -7.32 11.59 -2.92
CA GLN A 136 -6.95 13.02 -2.91
C GLN A 136 -6.79 13.62 -4.31
N LEU A 137 -6.42 12.84 -5.33
CA LEU A 137 -6.30 13.31 -6.71
C LEU A 137 -7.64 13.74 -7.33
N LYS A 138 -8.76 13.24 -6.81
CA LYS A 138 -10.11 13.59 -7.27
C LYS A 138 -10.64 14.85 -6.59
N GLU A 139 -10.10 15.16 -5.42
CA GLU A 139 -10.50 16.30 -4.61
C GLU A 139 -9.64 17.53 -4.89
N LYS A 140 -10.22 18.71 -4.76
CA LYS A 140 -9.48 19.96 -4.90
C LYS A 140 -8.72 20.27 -3.61
N GLN A 141 -7.45 20.61 -3.76
CA GLN A 141 -6.62 21.01 -2.62
C GLN A 141 -7.22 22.22 -1.90
N GLY A 142 -7.34 22.11 -0.57
CA GLY A 142 -7.89 23.14 0.31
C GLY A 142 -9.37 22.99 0.66
N GLU A 143 -10.08 22.08 0.00
CA GLU A 143 -11.45 21.72 0.38
C GLU A 143 -11.46 20.84 1.66
N PRO A 144 -12.53 20.88 2.47
CA PRO A 144 -12.61 20.14 3.73
C PRO A 144 -12.49 18.62 3.52
N GLU A 145 -12.98 18.08 2.40
CA GLU A 145 -12.85 16.66 2.04
C GLU A 145 -11.39 16.27 1.80
N TRP A 146 -10.62 17.11 1.09
CA TRP A 146 -9.19 16.89 0.87
C TRP A 146 -8.42 16.92 2.18
N GLN A 147 -8.77 17.85 3.08
CA GLN A 147 -8.17 17.94 4.41
C GLN A 147 -8.50 16.72 5.27
N ALA A 148 -9.73 16.22 5.23
CA ALA A 148 -10.13 15.01 5.96
C ALA A 148 -9.32 13.78 5.50
N LEU A 149 -9.05 13.66 4.20
CA LEU A 149 -8.16 12.64 3.65
C LEU A 149 -6.72 12.84 4.11
N ALA A 150 -6.22 14.08 4.14
CA ALA A 150 -4.87 14.40 4.63
C ALA A 150 -4.72 14.02 6.11
N ASP A 151 -5.71 14.33 6.95
CA ASP A 151 -5.73 13.97 8.37
C ASP A 151 -5.75 12.45 8.57
N MET A 152 -6.51 11.74 7.72
CA MET A 152 -6.54 10.27 7.72
C MET A 152 -5.21 9.65 7.28
N LYS A 153 -4.43 10.33 6.42
CA LYS A 153 -3.11 9.90 5.94
C LYS A 153 -2.04 9.92 7.04
N ILE A 154 -2.09 10.92 7.93
CA ILE A 154 -1.08 11.15 9.00
C ILE A 154 -0.71 9.88 9.78
N PRO A 155 -1.65 9.12 10.38
CA PRO A 155 -1.29 7.92 11.16
C PRO A 155 -0.59 6.85 10.32
N PHE A 156 -0.91 6.71 9.03
CA PHE A 156 -0.24 5.76 8.15
C PHE A 156 1.19 6.21 7.82
N LEU A 157 1.39 7.50 7.50
CA LEU A 157 2.72 8.09 7.29
C LEU A 157 3.61 7.95 8.53
N LEU A 158 3.03 8.15 9.72
CA LEU A 158 3.74 7.95 10.97
C LEU A 158 4.11 6.47 11.16
N ASN A 159 3.21 5.53 10.93
CA ASN A 159 3.54 4.12 11.11
C ASN A 159 4.56 3.63 10.06
N TYR A 160 4.44 4.07 8.81
CA TYR A 160 5.39 3.81 7.74
C TYR A 160 6.78 4.35 8.07
N SER A 161 6.89 5.63 8.46
CA SER A 161 8.16 6.25 8.84
C SER A 161 8.83 5.53 10.03
N GLN A 162 8.06 4.98 10.97
CA GLN A 162 8.63 4.16 12.04
C GLN A 162 9.26 2.86 11.49
N CYS A 163 8.62 2.20 10.54
CA CYS A 163 9.15 0.98 9.93
C CYS A 163 10.43 1.31 9.14
N GLN A 164 10.41 2.37 8.34
CA GLN A 164 11.56 2.83 7.56
C GLN A 164 12.75 3.22 8.45
N LEU A 165 12.49 3.87 9.59
CA LEU A 165 13.53 4.20 10.58
C LEU A 165 14.23 2.94 11.12
N LEU A 166 13.47 1.88 11.38
CA LEU A 166 14.01 0.59 11.86
C LEU A 166 14.81 -0.14 10.78
N MET A 167 14.50 0.08 9.50
CA MET A 167 15.22 -0.50 8.36
C MET A 167 16.44 0.33 7.93
N GLY A 168 16.63 1.53 8.50
CA GLY A 168 17.76 2.41 8.16
C GLY A 168 17.54 3.32 6.95
N ASN A 169 16.32 3.39 6.42
CA ASN A 169 15.97 4.22 5.27
C ASN A 169 15.68 5.66 5.71
N TYR A 170 16.71 6.39 6.11
CA TYR A 170 16.55 7.69 6.77
C TYR A 170 16.00 8.81 5.87
N TYR A 171 16.36 8.84 4.59
CA TYR A 171 15.88 9.88 3.67
C TYR A 171 14.37 9.80 3.44
N GLU A 172 13.85 8.59 3.28
CA GLU A 172 12.41 8.34 3.18
C GLU A 172 11.68 8.84 4.44
N VAL A 173 12.23 8.56 5.63
CA VAL A 173 11.65 9.05 6.89
C VAL A 173 11.61 10.58 6.93
N ILE A 174 12.67 11.25 6.47
CA ILE A 174 12.73 12.72 6.44
C ILE A 174 11.64 13.29 5.53
N GLU A 175 11.47 12.72 4.35
CA GLU A 175 10.44 13.14 3.39
C GLU A 175 9.03 12.97 3.98
N GLN A 176 8.69 11.76 4.42
CA GLN A 176 7.34 11.46 4.91
C GLN A 176 7.01 12.25 6.19
N CYS A 177 7.96 12.41 7.11
CA CYS A 177 7.75 13.25 8.29
C CYS A 177 7.64 14.74 7.95
N SER A 178 8.36 15.21 6.93
CA SER A 178 8.23 16.61 6.49
C SER A 178 6.86 16.87 5.87
N GLN A 179 6.31 15.92 5.11
CA GLN A 179 4.93 16.01 4.61
C GLN A 179 3.91 16.14 5.76
N VAL A 180 4.04 15.31 6.81
CA VAL A 180 3.16 15.40 8.00
C VAL A 180 3.28 16.75 8.70
N LEU A 181 4.46 17.36 8.69
CA LEU A 181 4.72 18.63 9.38
C LEU A 181 4.32 19.87 8.58
N ILE A 182 3.89 19.73 7.32
CA ILE A 182 3.26 20.83 6.57
C ILE A 182 1.98 21.24 7.32
N GLN A 183 1.13 20.27 7.65
CA GLN A 183 -0.05 20.41 8.49
C GLN A 183 -0.36 19.03 9.10
N PRO A 184 -0.30 18.83 10.43
CA PRO A 184 -0.01 19.77 11.52
C PRO A 184 1.49 19.92 11.85
N PRO A 185 2.02 21.15 12.02
CA PRO A 185 3.45 21.40 12.28
C PRO A 185 3.93 20.97 13.66
N ASN A 186 3.01 20.71 14.60
CA ASN A 186 3.34 20.44 16.00
C ASN A 186 3.28 18.94 16.33
N ASN A 187 3.35 18.05 15.33
CA ASN A 187 3.28 16.62 15.54
C ASN A 187 4.58 16.08 16.17
N VAL A 188 4.56 15.86 17.50
CA VAL A 188 5.69 15.36 18.30
C VAL A 188 6.28 14.06 17.73
N LYS A 189 5.45 13.14 17.23
CA LYS A 189 5.93 11.85 16.68
C LYS A 189 6.68 12.05 15.36
N ALA A 190 6.20 12.96 14.51
CA ALA A 190 6.87 13.29 13.26
C ALA A 190 8.20 14.01 13.52
N LEU A 191 8.20 15.04 14.38
CA LEU A 191 9.40 15.78 14.78
C LEU A 191 10.48 14.84 15.36
N PHE A 192 10.09 13.96 16.28
CA PHE A 192 11.04 13.01 16.89
C PHE A 192 11.65 12.06 15.86
N ARG A 193 10.84 11.49 14.97
CA ARG A 193 11.31 10.53 13.97
C ARG A 193 12.17 11.20 12.91
N ARG A 194 11.81 12.42 12.49
CA ARG A 194 12.60 13.23 11.56
C ARG A 194 13.95 13.61 12.17
N GLY A 195 13.96 14.07 13.42
CA GLY A 195 15.21 14.35 14.14
C GLY A 195 16.10 13.12 14.29
N MET A 196 15.53 11.95 14.56
CA MET A 196 16.27 10.67 14.58
C MET A 196 16.82 10.30 13.20
N ALA A 197 16.07 10.52 12.13
CA ALA A 197 16.53 10.26 10.78
C ALA A 197 17.67 11.22 10.37
N HIS A 198 17.55 12.52 10.65
CA HIS A 198 18.63 13.50 10.45
C HIS A 198 19.88 13.13 11.24
N LEU A 199 19.74 12.68 12.50
CA LEU A 199 20.86 12.24 13.32
C LEU A 199 21.63 11.09 12.68
N ASN A 200 20.93 10.06 12.18
CA ASN A 200 21.57 8.92 11.54
C ASN A 200 22.06 9.22 10.11
N ALA A 201 21.48 10.22 9.44
CA ALA A 201 21.92 10.72 8.15
C ALA A 201 23.05 11.77 8.24
N TRP A 202 23.64 11.97 9.43
CA TRP A 202 24.73 12.93 9.69
C TRP A 202 24.38 14.40 9.42
N ASN A 203 23.13 14.79 9.68
CA ASN A 203 22.61 16.16 9.62
C ASN A 203 22.36 16.71 11.04
N PRO A 204 23.42 17.11 11.77
CA PRO A 204 23.33 17.42 13.21
C PRO A 204 22.55 18.69 13.51
N ASN A 205 22.58 19.70 12.63
CA ASN A 205 21.92 20.98 12.87
C ASN A 205 20.40 20.84 12.78
N GLU A 206 19.94 20.13 11.74
CA GLU A 206 18.53 19.83 11.48
C GLU A 206 17.98 18.91 12.57
N ALA A 207 18.74 17.89 12.97
CA ALA A 207 18.37 17.01 14.07
C ALA A 207 18.19 17.78 15.39
N LYS A 208 19.10 18.70 15.69
CA LYS A 208 19.01 19.56 16.88
C LYS A 208 17.74 20.41 16.86
N ASN A 209 17.47 21.10 15.74
CA ASN A 209 16.28 21.93 15.59
C ASN A 209 14.99 21.12 15.80
N ASP A 210 14.89 19.92 15.21
CA ASP A 210 13.73 19.04 15.39
C ASP A 210 13.54 18.60 16.86
N PHE A 211 14.62 18.26 17.57
CA PHE A 211 14.55 17.89 18.98
C PHE A 211 14.22 19.08 19.89
N GLU A 212 14.73 20.28 19.57
CA GLU A 212 14.41 21.51 20.31
C GLU A 212 12.94 21.90 20.16
N VAL A 213 12.37 21.84 18.95
CA VAL A 213 10.94 22.09 18.73
C VAL A 213 10.07 21.03 19.41
N CYS A 214 10.53 19.78 19.47
CA CYS A 214 9.83 18.69 20.13
C CYS A 214 9.72 18.89 21.67
N PHE A 215 10.71 19.54 22.30
CA PHE A 215 10.85 19.59 23.76
C PHE A 215 9.78 20.44 24.51
N PRO A 216 9.40 21.65 24.07
CA PRO A 216 8.34 22.45 24.70
C PRO A 216 6.98 21.75 24.72
N TYR A 217 6.62 21.05 23.65
CA TYR A 217 5.35 20.29 23.59
C TYR A 217 5.38 19.09 24.53
N LEU A 218 6.54 18.48 24.73
CA LEU A 218 6.73 17.42 25.70
C LEU A 218 6.72 17.96 27.15
N SER A 219 7.28 19.15 27.41
CA SER A 219 7.34 19.74 28.76
C SER A 219 6.03 20.37 29.23
N TYR A 220 5.28 21.03 28.34
CA TYR A 220 3.97 21.62 28.68
C TYR A 220 2.91 20.52 28.94
N SER A 221 3.03 19.39 28.24
CA SER A 221 2.15 18.23 28.40
C SER A 221 2.35 17.44 29.70
N LEU A 222 3.48 17.57 30.39
CA LEU A 222 3.74 16.85 31.65
C LEU A 222 2.79 17.26 32.79
N ASN A 223 2.23 18.47 32.72
CA ASN A 223 1.24 18.95 33.69
C ASN A 223 -0.21 18.48 33.42
N TYR A 224 -0.52 17.93 32.23
CA TYR A 224 -1.90 17.57 31.84
C TYR A 224 -2.08 16.08 31.41
N TYR A 225 -1.07 15.44 30.79
CA TYR A 225 -1.09 14.02 30.39
C TYR A 225 0.32 13.37 30.49
N PRO A 226 0.80 13.01 31.69
CA PRO A 226 2.20 12.64 31.93
C PRO A 226 2.67 11.33 31.29
N ILE A 227 1.78 10.36 31.05
CA ILE A 227 2.17 8.98 30.69
C ILE A 227 2.48 8.84 29.18
N ILE A 228 1.74 9.53 28.31
CA ILE A 228 1.80 9.31 26.85
C ILE A 228 3.06 9.93 26.23
N ASN A 229 3.53 11.06 26.78
CA ASN A 229 4.67 11.81 26.24
C ASN A 229 6.03 11.44 26.86
N TYR A 230 6.06 10.81 28.04
CA TYR A 230 7.32 10.38 28.69
C TYR A 230 8.11 9.35 27.85
N LYS A 231 7.41 8.50 27.10
CA LYS A 231 8.00 7.46 26.23
C LYS A 231 8.86 8.05 25.09
N PHE A 232 8.55 9.26 24.64
CA PHE A 232 9.32 9.95 23.60
C PHE A 232 10.28 10.98 24.21
N TYR A 233 9.94 11.60 25.35
CA TYR A 233 10.75 12.62 26.01
C TYR A 233 12.15 12.17 26.44
N LEU A 234 12.26 11.04 27.16
CA LEU A 234 13.55 10.54 27.63
C LEU A 234 14.48 10.14 26.48
N PRO A 235 14.02 9.39 25.46
CA PRO A 235 14.82 9.12 24.28
C PRO A 235 15.27 10.38 23.55
N SER A 236 14.38 11.35 23.29
CA SER A 236 14.74 12.62 22.65
C SER A 236 15.85 13.34 23.38
N ARG A 237 15.74 13.46 24.71
CA ARG A 237 16.73 14.15 25.54
C ARG A 237 18.08 13.43 25.54
N LYS A 238 18.08 12.10 25.62
CA LYS A 238 19.32 11.30 25.54
C LYS A 238 20.01 11.47 24.19
N GLN A 239 19.24 11.50 23.10
CA GLN A 239 19.79 11.68 21.76
C GLN A 239 20.32 13.09 21.53
N LEU A 240 19.66 14.11 22.09
CA LEU A 240 20.15 15.49 22.06
C LEU A 240 21.50 15.62 22.78
N CYS A 241 21.65 15.04 23.98
CA CYS A 241 22.94 15.03 24.68
C CYS A 241 24.03 14.31 23.86
N LYS A 242 23.70 13.16 23.27
CA LYS A 242 24.64 12.42 22.41
C LYS A 242 25.04 13.23 21.17
N LEU A 243 24.10 13.95 20.57
CA LEU A 243 24.34 14.81 19.41
C LEU A 243 25.29 15.97 19.76
N GLU A 244 25.10 16.60 20.91
CA GLU A 244 25.98 17.66 21.39
C GLU A 244 27.40 17.15 21.66
N GLU A 245 27.54 15.95 22.21
CA GLU A 245 28.83 15.28 22.41
C GLU A 245 29.54 14.99 21.09
N MET A 246 28.85 14.37 20.13
CA MET A 246 29.40 14.10 18.79
C MET A 246 29.84 15.38 18.08
N THR A 247 29.06 16.46 18.21
CA THR A 247 29.39 17.76 17.63
C THR A 247 30.64 18.36 18.29
N ARG A 248 30.78 18.26 19.62
CA ARG A 248 31.97 18.71 20.35
C ARG A 248 33.21 17.92 19.95
N GLU A 249 33.10 16.60 19.80
CA GLU A 249 34.21 15.74 19.36
C GLU A 249 34.64 16.05 17.93
N LYS A 250 33.68 16.24 17.01
CA LYS A 250 33.97 16.66 15.63
C LYS A 250 34.66 18.03 15.59
N ASN A 251 34.22 18.97 16.42
CA ASN A 251 34.87 20.28 16.51
C ASN A 251 36.29 20.19 17.10
N LYS A 252 36.51 19.34 18.11
CA LYS A 252 37.85 19.09 18.68
C LYS A 252 38.79 18.45 17.65
N THR A 253 38.32 17.45 16.92
CA THR A 253 39.10 16.76 15.88
C THR A 253 39.41 17.69 14.70
N ASN A 254 38.43 18.48 14.23
CA ASN A 254 38.65 19.49 13.21
C ASN A 254 39.69 20.54 13.66
N LYS A 255 39.60 21.01 14.91
CA LYS A 255 40.58 21.95 15.47
C LYS A 255 41.98 21.35 15.57
N ALA A 256 42.08 20.08 15.98
CA ALA A 256 43.35 19.36 16.05
C ALA A 256 43.98 19.16 14.66
N TRP A 257 43.17 18.79 13.66
CA TRP A 257 43.61 18.65 12.27
C TRP A 257 44.11 19.99 11.69
N LEU A 258 43.36 21.08 11.89
CA LEU A 258 43.78 22.42 11.48
C LEU A 258 45.10 22.82 12.14
N SER A 259 45.26 22.55 13.44
CA SER A 259 46.50 22.85 14.17
C SER A 259 47.68 22.07 13.61
N GLN A 260 47.54 20.77 13.32
CA GLN A 260 48.59 19.95 12.71
C GLN A 260 48.97 20.46 11.33
N GLN A 261 47.98 20.89 10.53
CA GLN A 261 48.22 21.42 9.20
C GLN A 261 48.98 22.76 9.26
N ILE A 262 48.59 23.67 10.17
CA ILE A 262 49.29 24.96 10.39
C ILE A 262 50.75 24.72 10.81
N THR A 263 50.99 23.78 11.73
CA THR A 263 52.35 23.40 12.15
C THR A 263 53.15 22.81 11.00
N SER A 264 52.57 21.96 10.14
CA SER A 264 53.26 21.38 8.99
C SER A 264 53.59 22.38 7.88
N LEU A 265 52.82 23.47 7.77
CA LEU A 265 53.03 24.54 6.80
C LEU A 265 54.00 25.63 7.32
N GLY A 266 54.52 25.50 8.55
CA GLY A 266 55.43 26.48 9.14
C GLY A 266 54.80 27.85 9.38
N LEU A 267 53.47 27.92 9.45
CA LEU A 267 52.69 29.16 9.66
C LEU A 267 52.41 29.42 11.15
N SER A 268 53.18 28.83 12.05
CA SER A 268 53.16 29.18 13.47
C SER A 268 54.02 30.43 13.66
N ASP A 269 53.38 31.55 14.01
CA ASP A 269 54.05 32.77 14.51
C ASP A 269 55.04 32.46 15.65
#